data_AF-B4QQF4-F1
#
_entry.id   AF-B4QQF4-F1
#
_cell.length_a   1.000
_cell.length_b   1.000
_cell.length_c   1.000
_cell.angle_alpha   90.00
_cell.angle_beta   90.00
_cell.angle_gamma   90.00
#
_symmetry.space_group_name_H-M   'P 1'
#
loop_
_entity.id
_entity.type
_entity.pdbx_description
1 polymer ?
#
loop_
_entity_poly.entity_id
_entity_poly.type
_entity_poly.pdbx_seq_one_letter_code
_entity_poly.pdbx_strand_id
1 'polypeptide(L)'
;MELMARLGKINGFTHARNKGSAHETIVMNKQRQNDLIADLLTRPKPHIYSQHIAYINFTRFHLPKPIYINLIRDPIDRIISWHYYIRAPWYYRDMQAKLGDKLWRLNPKFLNNTKFHFRDIIFYNRVPKTGSETLIELMIQLGKKNDFQNERSPFSKPTGIYWSVERQKEEATRILELQEEPAFVYVEHMNYMNIRPFHLPQPIYINMMSSLNVRDLNNTRKAQMELVFFNRVPKVGSQTFMELLRRLSERNNFQFHRDAVQKVETIRLAEDQQQEMAEVISELPEPSVFIKHVCFTNFTKFNLPRPIYLNVVRDPVERVISWFYYVRAPWYFVERKAAFPDLPLPHPAWLKKDFETCVLNGDQECTYTQGVTVEGIGDHRRQSLFFCGHDYECTPFNTVGALERAKFAVEQQYAVVGVLEDLNTTLSVLEKYVPRFFEGVRDIYATSAEYLTKINKNNFKPPVSEHVKDIVRRNFTNEIEFYQFCRQRLHKQYLAAHLPQRIITDSAHLPGLIGN
;
A
#
# COMPACT_ATOMS: atom_id res chain seq x y z
N MET A 1 -5.18 -21.54 -31.26
CA MET A 1 -6.38 -22.41 -31.11
C MET A 1 -7.00 -22.69 -32.46
N GLU A 2 -7.41 -21.68 -33.21
CA GLU A 2 -7.93 -21.84 -34.58
C GLU A 2 -6.91 -22.53 -35.51
N LEU A 3 -5.62 -22.30 -35.28
CA LEU A 3 -4.52 -23.00 -35.96
C LEU A 3 -4.63 -24.52 -35.85
N MET A 4 -4.89 -25.08 -34.66
CA MET A 4 -4.93 -26.55 -34.47
C MET A 4 -6.19 -27.18 -35.09
N ALA A 5 -7.31 -26.47 -35.07
CA ALA A 5 -8.52 -26.90 -35.77
C ALA A 5 -8.33 -26.88 -37.30
N ARG A 6 -7.65 -25.86 -37.84
CA ARG A 6 -7.31 -25.79 -39.28
C ARG A 6 -6.32 -26.88 -39.68
N LEU A 7 -5.27 -27.10 -38.88
CA LEU A 7 -4.31 -28.17 -39.11
C LEU A 7 -4.95 -29.55 -39.03
N GLY A 8 -5.92 -29.76 -38.14
CA GLY A 8 -6.67 -31.02 -38.03
C GLY A 8 -7.46 -31.36 -39.29
N LYS A 9 -8.10 -30.36 -39.91
CA LYS A 9 -8.81 -30.54 -41.20
C LYS A 9 -7.85 -30.91 -42.34
N ILE A 10 -6.65 -30.34 -42.34
CA ILE A 10 -5.64 -30.57 -43.39
C ILE A 10 -4.96 -31.94 -43.22
N ASN A 11 -4.67 -32.33 -41.98
CA ASN A 11 -3.82 -33.49 -41.66
C ASN A 11 -4.60 -34.68 -41.07
N GLY A 12 -5.93 -34.63 -41.08
CA GLY A 12 -6.79 -35.77 -40.70
C GLY A 12 -6.77 -36.13 -39.22
N PHE A 13 -6.64 -35.15 -38.30
CA PHE A 13 -6.72 -35.39 -36.85
C PHE A 13 -7.81 -34.56 -36.17
N THR A 14 -8.33 -35.09 -35.06
CA THR A 14 -9.34 -34.40 -34.27
C THR A 14 -8.71 -33.55 -33.16
N HIS A 15 -9.19 -32.31 -32.99
CA HIS A 15 -8.77 -31.42 -31.91
C HIS A 15 -9.85 -31.33 -30.84
N ALA A 16 -9.46 -31.54 -29.58
CA ALA A 16 -10.33 -31.35 -28.42
C ALA A 16 -9.68 -30.44 -27.37
N ARG A 17 -10.52 -29.70 -26.64
CA ARG A 17 -10.12 -28.83 -25.53
C ARG A 17 -11.10 -28.94 -24.38
N ASN A 18 -10.63 -28.63 -23.19
CA ASN A 18 -11.53 -28.27 -22.11
C ASN A 18 -12.27 -26.96 -22.49
N LYS A 19 -13.59 -26.91 -22.27
CA LYS A 19 -14.40 -25.70 -22.50
C LYS A 19 -14.04 -24.56 -21.53
N GLY A 20 -13.27 -24.86 -20.49
CA GLY A 20 -12.86 -23.92 -19.46
C GLY A 20 -13.98 -23.72 -18.44
N SER A 21 -13.62 -23.53 -17.17
CA SER A 21 -14.55 -23.19 -16.10
C SER A 21 -14.15 -21.85 -15.49
N ALA A 22 -14.94 -21.34 -14.53
CA ALA A 22 -14.59 -20.15 -13.76
C ALA A 22 -13.25 -20.27 -13.02
N HIS A 23 -12.75 -21.49 -12.80
CA HIS A 23 -11.50 -21.76 -12.08
C HIS A 23 -10.65 -22.73 -12.90
N GLU A 24 -9.56 -22.22 -13.47
CA GLU A 24 -8.65 -23.04 -14.25
C GLU A 24 -7.89 -24.01 -13.33
N THR A 25 -8.09 -25.32 -13.50
CA THR A 25 -7.46 -26.34 -12.68
C THR A 25 -6.16 -26.79 -13.33
N ILE A 26 -5.06 -26.09 -13.04
CA ILE A 26 -3.73 -26.41 -13.59
C ILE A 26 -3.17 -27.68 -12.94
N VAL A 27 -3.37 -27.86 -11.64
CA VAL A 27 -2.95 -29.04 -10.89
C VAL A 27 -4.16 -29.92 -10.62
N MET A 28 -4.10 -31.16 -11.09
CA MET A 28 -5.17 -32.15 -10.90
C MET A 28 -4.75 -33.18 -9.84
N ASN A 29 -5.68 -33.56 -8.97
CA ASN A 29 -5.46 -34.70 -8.07
C ASN A 29 -5.38 -36.02 -8.87
N LYS A 30 -4.90 -37.09 -8.22
CA LYS A 30 -4.67 -38.40 -8.86
C LYS A 30 -5.93 -38.94 -9.55
N GLN A 31 -7.10 -38.78 -8.94
CA GLN A 31 -8.36 -39.24 -9.51
C GLN A 31 -8.69 -38.50 -10.82
N ARG A 32 -8.64 -37.16 -10.82
CA ARG A 32 -8.91 -36.36 -12.03
C ARG A 32 -7.89 -36.60 -13.14
N GLN A 33 -6.64 -36.89 -12.78
CA GLN A 33 -5.63 -37.32 -13.77
C GLN A 33 -6.03 -38.66 -14.40
N ASN A 34 -6.46 -39.65 -13.60
CA ASN A 34 -6.94 -40.93 -14.11
C ASN A 34 -8.15 -40.78 -15.02
N ASP A 35 -9.14 -39.99 -14.61
CA ASP A 35 -10.37 -39.77 -15.40
C ASP A 35 -10.05 -39.12 -16.74
N LEU A 36 -9.17 -38.11 -16.75
CA LEU A 36 -8.71 -37.45 -17.97
C LEU A 36 -7.94 -38.42 -18.87
N ILE A 37 -7.02 -39.22 -18.31
CA ILE A 37 -6.25 -40.19 -19.10
C ILE A 37 -7.17 -41.24 -19.74
N ALA A 38 -8.15 -41.74 -18.99
CA ALA A 38 -9.12 -42.72 -19.49
C ALA A 38 -9.95 -42.16 -20.65
N ASP A 39 -10.44 -40.91 -20.53
CA ASP A 39 -11.11 -40.20 -21.61
C ASP A 39 -10.19 -40.02 -22.83
N LEU A 40 -8.95 -39.56 -22.64
CA LEU A 40 -8.02 -39.35 -23.76
C LEU A 40 -7.68 -40.63 -24.52
N LEU A 41 -7.54 -41.76 -23.82
CA LEU A 41 -7.21 -43.04 -24.46
C LEU A 41 -8.35 -43.63 -25.29
N THR A 42 -9.60 -43.29 -24.98
CA THR A 42 -10.79 -43.78 -25.69
C THR A 42 -11.17 -42.94 -26.92
N ARG A 43 -10.49 -41.80 -27.14
CA ARG A 43 -10.75 -40.92 -28.28
C ARG A 43 -10.21 -41.48 -29.60
N PRO A 44 -10.91 -41.26 -30.74
CA PRO A 44 -10.47 -41.71 -32.05
C PRO A 44 -9.13 -41.08 -32.43
N LYS A 45 -8.15 -41.90 -32.81
CA LYS A 45 -6.80 -41.45 -33.19
C LYS A 45 -6.69 -41.26 -34.72
N PRO A 46 -5.90 -40.29 -35.21
CA PRO A 46 -5.07 -39.36 -34.45
C PRO A 46 -5.86 -38.21 -33.81
N HIS A 47 -5.53 -37.87 -32.57
CA HIS A 47 -6.16 -36.77 -31.83
C HIS A 47 -5.11 -35.91 -31.13
N ILE A 48 -5.44 -34.62 -30.96
CA ILE A 48 -4.65 -33.69 -30.16
C ILE A 48 -5.54 -33.04 -29.09
N TYR A 49 -5.07 -33.05 -27.86
CA TYR A 49 -5.74 -32.45 -26.72
C TYR A 49 -4.96 -31.24 -26.21
N SER A 50 -5.65 -30.13 -25.97
CA SER A 50 -5.04 -28.90 -25.47
C SER A 50 -5.72 -28.42 -24.20
N GLN A 51 -4.94 -28.23 -23.13
CA GLN A 51 -5.41 -27.67 -21.86
C GLN A 51 -4.22 -27.07 -21.08
N HIS A 52 -4.48 -26.07 -20.24
CA HIS A 52 -3.53 -25.59 -19.24
C HIS A 52 -3.48 -26.56 -18.05
N ILE A 53 -2.60 -27.57 -18.13
CA ILE A 53 -2.41 -28.59 -17.10
C ILE A 53 -0.92 -28.79 -16.81
N ALA A 54 -0.62 -29.12 -15.56
CA ALA A 54 0.70 -29.62 -15.18
C ALA A 54 1.01 -30.94 -15.91
N TYR A 55 2.29 -31.23 -16.08
CA TYR A 55 2.76 -32.48 -16.71
C TYR A 55 2.15 -33.71 -16.02
N ILE A 56 1.60 -34.63 -16.81
CA ILE A 56 1.06 -35.90 -16.33
C ILE A 56 2.06 -37.00 -16.69
N ASN A 57 2.50 -37.76 -15.69
CA ASN A 57 3.44 -38.85 -15.93
C ASN A 57 2.70 -40.15 -16.27
N PHE A 58 2.45 -40.39 -17.56
CA PHE A 58 1.77 -41.61 -18.06
C PHE A 58 2.51 -42.91 -17.70
N THR A 59 3.83 -42.85 -17.50
CA THR A 59 4.64 -44.02 -17.11
C THR A 59 4.35 -44.49 -15.70
N ARG A 60 3.98 -43.57 -14.79
CA ARG A 60 3.52 -43.93 -13.43
C ARG A 60 2.21 -44.72 -13.43
N PHE A 61 1.48 -44.71 -14.55
CA PHE A 61 0.22 -45.44 -14.71
C PHE A 61 0.39 -46.67 -15.61
N HIS A 62 1.62 -47.01 -16.03
CA HIS A 62 1.89 -48.09 -17.00
C HIS A 62 1.18 -47.91 -18.35
N LEU A 63 0.95 -46.66 -18.77
CA LEU A 63 0.22 -46.32 -19.98
C LEU A 63 1.17 -45.79 -21.09
N PRO A 64 0.80 -45.94 -22.38
CA PRO A 64 1.59 -45.44 -23.48
C PRO A 64 1.75 -43.91 -23.38
N LYS A 65 2.99 -43.43 -23.52
CA LYS A 65 3.31 -42.00 -23.44
C LYS A 65 2.72 -41.25 -24.63
N PRO A 66 1.94 -40.17 -24.42
CA PRO A 66 1.56 -39.27 -25.50
C PRO A 66 2.75 -38.40 -25.91
N ILE A 67 2.65 -37.79 -27.10
CA ILE A 67 3.59 -36.76 -27.53
C ILE A 67 3.21 -35.45 -26.85
N TYR A 68 4.12 -34.92 -26.02
CA TYR A 68 3.95 -33.61 -25.38
C TYR A 68 4.52 -32.50 -26.24
N ILE A 69 3.73 -31.46 -26.47
CA ILE A 69 4.16 -30.23 -27.12
C ILE A 69 3.88 -29.08 -26.16
N ASN A 70 4.94 -28.42 -25.70
CA ASN A 70 4.83 -27.22 -24.89
C ASN A 70 5.42 -26.04 -25.66
N LEU A 71 4.78 -24.89 -25.52
CA LEU A 71 5.32 -23.62 -25.98
C LEU A 71 5.84 -22.87 -24.76
N ILE A 72 7.12 -22.52 -24.82
CA ILE A 72 7.75 -21.66 -23.83
C ILE A 72 7.76 -20.22 -24.34
N ARG A 73 7.71 -19.29 -23.39
CA ARG A 73 7.89 -17.86 -23.63
C ARG A 73 8.84 -17.35 -22.57
N ASP A 74 9.59 -16.29 -22.90
CA ASP A 74 10.39 -15.59 -21.90
C ASP A 74 9.55 -15.32 -20.63
N PRO A 75 10.04 -15.64 -19.42
CA PRO A 75 9.27 -15.54 -18.20
C PRO A 75 8.71 -14.13 -17.93
N ILE A 76 9.43 -13.09 -18.33
CA ILE A 76 9.03 -11.69 -18.18
C ILE A 76 7.96 -11.36 -19.22
N ASP A 77 8.17 -11.70 -20.48
CA ASP A 77 7.17 -11.48 -21.53
C ASP A 77 5.88 -12.25 -21.28
N ARG A 78 5.95 -13.43 -20.64
CA ARG A 78 4.79 -14.19 -20.20
C ARG A 78 3.98 -13.44 -19.15
N ILE A 79 4.65 -12.79 -18.18
CA ILE A 79 4.00 -11.98 -17.14
C ILE A 79 3.43 -10.68 -17.74
N ILE A 80 4.16 -10.04 -18.64
CA ILE A 80 3.70 -8.85 -19.38
C ILE A 80 2.48 -9.19 -20.24
N SER A 81 2.54 -10.30 -20.97
CA SER A 81 1.41 -10.77 -21.77
C SER A 81 0.21 -11.10 -20.89
N TRP A 82 0.42 -11.74 -19.74
CA TRP A 82 -0.66 -12.00 -18.77
C TRP A 82 -1.24 -10.70 -18.22
N HIS A 83 -0.39 -9.71 -17.95
CA HIS A 83 -0.80 -8.39 -17.50
C HIS A 83 -1.77 -7.73 -18.48
N TYR A 84 -1.47 -7.73 -19.77
CA TYR A 84 -2.37 -7.14 -20.77
C TYR A 84 -3.59 -8.02 -21.07
N TYR A 85 -3.40 -9.35 -21.09
CA TYR A 85 -4.47 -10.33 -21.34
C TYR A 85 -5.63 -10.20 -20.35
N ILE A 86 -5.35 -10.19 -19.04
CA ILE A 86 -6.40 -10.09 -18.00
C ILE A 86 -7.07 -8.70 -17.94
N ARG A 87 -6.52 -7.73 -18.67
CA ARG A 87 -7.03 -6.36 -18.74
C ARG A 87 -7.71 -6.06 -20.06
N ALA A 88 -7.72 -7.01 -20.99
CA ALA A 88 -8.35 -6.81 -22.27
C ALA A 88 -9.88 -6.71 -22.09
N PRO A 89 -10.57 -5.77 -22.77
CA PRO A 89 -12.02 -5.59 -22.62
C PRO A 89 -12.85 -6.84 -22.90
N TRP A 90 -12.36 -7.75 -23.74
CA TRP A 90 -13.02 -9.01 -24.03
C TRP A 90 -12.86 -10.03 -22.89
N TYR A 91 -11.77 -9.98 -22.13
CA TYR A 91 -11.53 -10.88 -20.99
C TYR A 91 -12.51 -10.58 -19.85
N TYR A 92 -12.79 -9.31 -19.59
CA TYR A 92 -13.80 -8.90 -18.62
C TYR A 92 -15.21 -9.35 -19.02
N ARG A 93 -15.56 -9.24 -20.31
CA ARG A 93 -16.84 -9.72 -20.83
C ARG A 93 -16.99 -11.25 -20.71
N ASP A 94 -15.92 -11.99 -21.00
CA ASP A 94 -15.89 -13.45 -20.83
C ASP A 94 -15.99 -13.87 -19.36
N MET A 95 -15.32 -13.17 -18.44
CA MET A 95 -15.44 -13.41 -16.99
C MET A 95 -16.81 -13.02 -16.43
N GLN A 96 -17.40 -11.92 -16.90
CA GLN A 96 -18.76 -11.50 -16.53
C GLN A 96 -19.80 -12.54 -16.96
N ALA A 97 -19.67 -13.08 -18.17
CA ALA A 97 -20.53 -14.15 -18.66
C ALA A 97 -20.40 -15.45 -17.84
N LYS A 98 -19.22 -15.73 -17.27
CA LYS A 98 -18.94 -16.94 -16.46
C LYS A 98 -19.26 -16.79 -14.97
N LEU A 99 -19.20 -15.57 -14.42
CA LEU A 99 -19.26 -15.31 -12.97
C LEU A 99 -20.51 -14.52 -12.55
N GLY A 100 -21.25 -13.90 -13.48
CA GLY A 100 -22.45 -13.09 -13.20
C GLY A 100 -22.17 -11.92 -12.24
N ASP A 101 -23.16 -11.59 -11.41
CA ASP A 101 -23.12 -10.47 -10.44
C ASP A 101 -22.08 -10.61 -9.32
N LYS A 102 -21.28 -11.68 -9.31
CA LYS A 102 -20.21 -11.90 -8.33
C LYS A 102 -18.87 -11.27 -8.73
N LEU A 103 -18.77 -10.66 -9.92
CA LEU A 103 -17.52 -10.11 -10.47
C LEU A 103 -16.88 -9.02 -9.58
N TRP A 104 -17.68 -8.23 -8.86
CA TRP A 104 -17.18 -7.15 -7.99
C TRP A 104 -16.48 -7.63 -6.72
N ARG A 105 -16.61 -8.92 -6.36
CA ARG A 105 -16.04 -9.49 -5.13
C ARG A 105 -14.59 -9.98 -5.26
N LEU A 106 -13.97 -9.85 -6.44
CA LEU A 106 -12.59 -10.28 -6.66
C LEU A 106 -11.77 -9.16 -7.29
N ASN A 107 -11.36 -8.19 -6.47
CA ASN A 107 -10.12 -7.46 -6.72
C ASN A 107 -9.06 -7.80 -5.65
N PRO A 108 -8.40 -8.96 -5.74
CA PRO A 108 -7.35 -9.35 -4.81
C PRO A 108 -6.05 -8.54 -4.92
N LYS A 109 -5.92 -7.58 -5.85
CA LYS A 109 -4.73 -6.70 -5.92
C LYS A 109 -4.67 -5.66 -4.81
N PHE A 110 -5.73 -5.44 -4.05
CA PHE A 110 -5.75 -4.48 -2.95
C PHE A 110 -5.56 -5.10 -1.56
N LEU A 111 -5.40 -6.42 -1.44
CA LEU A 111 -5.27 -7.10 -0.14
C LEU A 111 -4.11 -8.11 -0.06
N ASN A 112 -3.36 -8.36 -1.13
CA ASN A 112 -2.38 -9.45 -1.13
C ASN A 112 -0.95 -9.01 -0.73
N ASN A 113 -0.64 -9.06 0.57
CA ASN A 113 0.72 -8.88 1.12
C ASN A 113 1.59 -10.15 1.12
N THR A 114 1.13 -11.27 0.57
CA THR A 114 1.87 -12.57 0.56
C THR A 114 3.20 -12.57 -0.18
N LYS A 115 3.51 -11.55 -1.00
CA LYS A 115 4.79 -11.46 -1.72
C LYS A 115 6.04 -11.32 -0.83
N PHE A 116 5.86 -11.14 0.49
CA PHE A 116 6.94 -10.88 1.44
C PHE A 116 7.10 -11.96 2.53
N HIS A 117 6.34 -13.07 2.46
CA HIS A 117 6.40 -14.14 3.45
C HIS A 117 7.11 -15.37 2.86
N PHE A 118 8.06 -15.93 3.62
CA PHE A 118 8.88 -17.08 3.22
C PHE A 118 8.33 -18.43 3.72
N ARG A 119 7.21 -18.44 4.47
CA ARG A 119 6.50 -19.64 4.98
C ARG A 119 4.99 -19.42 5.07
N ASP A 120 4.21 -20.50 4.95
CA ASP A 120 2.74 -20.51 4.92
C ASP A 120 2.11 -20.50 6.33
N ILE A 121 2.51 -19.55 7.17
CA ILE A 121 2.01 -19.42 8.54
C ILE A 121 1.01 -18.26 8.63
N ILE A 122 -0.21 -18.54 9.12
CA ILE A 122 -1.27 -17.55 9.34
C ILE A 122 -1.52 -17.38 10.83
N PHE A 123 -1.35 -16.16 11.33
CA PHE A 123 -1.76 -15.79 12.68
C PHE A 123 -3.13 -15.14 12.62
N TYR A 124 -4.11 -15.78 13.26
CA TYR A 124 -5.43 -15.23 13.42
C TYR A 124 -5.61 -14.67 14.82
N ASN A 125 -5.70 -13.35 14.90
CA ASN A 125 -5.89 -12.65 16.15
C ASN A 125 -7.38 -12.59 16.51
N ARG A 126 -7.75 -13.16 17.66
CA ARG A 126 -9.11 -13.08 18.18
C ARG A 126 -9.39 -11.74 18.85
N VAL A 127 -10.35 -11.02 18.29
CA VAL A 127 -10.97 -9.86 18.95
C VAL A 127 -12.25 -10.32 19.66
N PRO A 128 -12.42 -10.10 20.98
CA PRO A 128 -13.61 -10.53 21.71
C PRO A 128 -14.92 -10.01 21.10
N LYS A 129 -15.99 -10.83 21.15
CA LYS A 129 -17.36 -10.49 20.70
C LYS A 129 -17.53 -10.14 19.21
N THR A 130 -16.65 -10.65 18.33
CA THR A 130 -16.69 -10.41 16.87
C THR A 130 -17.10 -11.62 16.02
N GLY A 131 -17.72 -12.66 16.61
CA GLY A 131 -18.03 -13.91 15.89
C GLY A 131 -16.80 -14.80 15.65
N SER A 132 -15.76 -14.63 16.49
CA SER A 132 -14.47 -15.30 16.38
C SER A 132 -14.55 -16.83 16.42
N GLU A 133 -15.51 -17.40 17.16
CA GLU A 133 -15.70 -18.85 17.24
C GLU A 133 -16.23 -19.44 15.92
N THR A 134 -17.05 -18.70 15.17
CA THR A 134 -17.55 -19.14 13.85
C THR A 134 -16.43 -19.20 12.81
N LEU A 135 -15.50 -18.24 12.84
CA LEU A 135 -14.35 -18.23 11.94
C LEU A 135 -13.33 -19.32 12.32
N ILE A 136 -13.17 -19.60 13.61
CA ILE A 136 -12.34 -20.73 14.08
C ILE A 136 -12.88 -22.05 13.54
N GLU A 137 -14.19 -22.30 13.69
CA GLU A 137 -14.82 -23.50 13.16
C GLU A 137 -14.64 -23.61 11.64
N LEU A 138 -14.80 -22.50 10.92
CA LEU A 138 -14.52 -22.47 9.48
C LEU A 138 -13.06 -22.82 9.16
N MET A 139 -12.09 -22.28 9.91
CA MET A 139 -10.66 -22.55 9.71
C MET A 139 -10.31 -24.01 10.02
N ILE A 140 -10.91 -24.62 11.04
CA ILE A 140 -10.77 -26.05 11.34
C ILE A 140 -11.32 -26.91 10.19
N GLN A 141 -12.50 -26.57 9.66
CA GLN A 141 -13.10 -27.28 8.51
C GLN A 141 -12.28 -27.08 7.22
N LEU A 142 -11.72 -25.89 7.02
CA LEU A 142 -10.84 -25.59 5.90
C LEU A 142 -9.48 -26.29 6.04
N GLY A 143 -8.95 -26.45 7.25
CA GLY A 143 -7.73 -27.21 7.51
C GLY A 143 -7.86 -28.65 7.09
N LYS A 144 -8.97 -29.30 7.48
CA LYS A 144 -9.32 -30.66 7.04
C LYS A 144 -9.47 -30.81 5.52
N LYS A 145 -9.87 -29.74 4.84
CA LYS A 145 -10.16 -29.75 3.40
C LYS A 145 -8.96 -29.36 2.53
N ASN A 146 -8.05 -28.54 3.07
CA ASN A 146 -6.96 -27.93 2.33
C ASN A 146 -5.57 -28.27 2.92
N ASP A 147 -5.50 -29.27 3.81
CA ASP A 147 -4.26 -29.85 4.33
C ASP A 147 -3.38 -28.84 5.08
N PHE A 148 -3.96 -28.15 6.08
CA PHE A 148 -3.21 -27.28 7.00
C PHE A 148 -3.61 -27.50 8.46
N GLN A 149 -2.63 -27.39 9.36
CA GLN A 149 -2.79 -27.59 10.80
C GLN A 149 -3.41 -26.34 11.46
N ASN A 150 -4.28 -26.54 12.44
CA ASN A 150 -4.88 -25.47 13.24
C ASN A 150 -4.64 -25.73 14.73
N GLU A 151 -4.06 -24.77 15.44
CA GLU A 151 -3.82 -24.86 16.89
C GLU A 151 -4.46 -23.71 17.67
N ARG A 152 -4.91 -24.01 18.90
CA ARG A 152 -5.56 -23.06 19.81
C ARG A 152 -4.84 -23.04 21.17
N SER A 153 -4.60 -21.84 21.68
CA SER A 153 -4.08 -21.67 23.04
C SER A 153 -5.06 -22.21 24.11
N PRO A 154 -4.58 -22.98 25.12
CA PRO A 154 -5.42 -23.50 26.18
C PRO A 154 -5.99 -22.37 27.04
N PHE A 155 -7.31 -22.36 27.21
CA PHE A 155 -8.02 -21.29 27.92
C PHE A 155 -7.85 -21.47 29.43
N SER A 156 -6.82 -20.87 30.03
CA SER A 156 -6.61 -20.95 31.48
C SER A 156 -6.91 -19.63 32.21
N LYS A 157 -6.56 -18.46 31.65
CA LYS A 157 -6.90 -17.10 32.16
C LYS A 157 -6.85 -16.02 31.06
N PRO A 158 -7.47 -14.83 31.22
CA PRO A 158 -7.28 -13.71 30.30
C PRO A 158 -5.80 -13.33 30.20
N THR A 159 -5.21 -13.48 29.03
CA THR A 159 -3.83 -13.08 28.75
C THR A 159 -3.77 -11.57 28.51
N GLY A 160 -2.84 -10.90 29.22
CA GLY A 160 -2.71 -9.43 29.19
C GLY A 160 -2.48 -8.84 27.79
N ILE A 161 -2.98 -7.62 27.60
CA ILE A 161 -3.05 -6.88 26.32
C ILE A 161 -1.65 -6.53 25.74
N TYR A 162 -0.62 -6.53 26.59
CA TYR A 162 0.77 -6.25 26.23
C TYR A 162 1.69 -7.35 26.78
N TRP A 163 2.55 -7.89 25.91
CA TRP A 163 3.57 -8.87 26.29
C TRP A 163 4.95 -8.23 26.27
N SER A 164 5.79 -8.55 27.25
CA SER A 164 7.21 -8.17 27.22
C SER A 164 7.91 -8.85 26.04
N VAL A 165 9.09 -8.34 25.66
CA VAL A 165 9.87 -8.89 24.55
C VAL A 165 10.24 -10.36 24.82
N GLU A 166 10.56 -10.68 26.07
CA GLU A 166 10.89 -12.02 26.55
C GLU A 166 9.69 -12.96 26.39
N ARG A 167 8.50 -12.51 26.79
CA ARG A 167 7.27 -13.29 26.64
C ARG A 167 6.87 -13.48 25.18
N GLN A 168 7.06 -12.46 24.33
CA GLN A 168 6.83 -12.59 22.89
C GLN A 168 7.81 -13.60 22.26
N LYS A 169 9.06 -13.66 22.74
CA LYS A 169 10.07 -14.63 22.29
C LYS A 169 9.71 -16.05 22.71
N GLU A 170 9.35 -16.25 23.98
CA GLU A 170 8.91 -17.54 24.52
C GLU A 170 7.71 -18.07 23.74
N GLU A 171 6.69 -17.23 23.54
CA GLU A 171 5.49 -17.64 22.82
C GLU A 171 5.75 -17.89 21.33
N ALA A 172 6.57 -17.06 20.68
CA ALA A 172 6.97 -17.31 19.29
C ALA A 172 7.71 -18.64 19.11
N THR A 173 8.54 -19.01 20.10
CA THR A 173 9.26 -20.29 20.11
C THR A 173 8.29 -21.45 20.31
N ARG A 174 7.39 -21.34 21.29
CA ARG A 174 6.33 -22.32 21.55
C ARG A 174 5.45 -22.57 20.32
N ILE A 175 5.07 -21.51 19.61
CA ILE A 175 4.23 -21.61 18.40
C ILE A 175 4.94 -22.35 17.28
N LEU A 176 6.26 -22.17 17.13
CA LEU A 176 7.05 -22.92 16.15
C LEU A 176 7.26 -24.38 16.55
N GLU A 177 7.32 -24.68 17.85
CA GLU A 177 7.38 -26.07 18.35
C GLU A 177 6.05 -26.81 18.15
N LEU A 178 4.93 -26.10 18.14
CA LEU A 178 3.60 -26.65 17.84
C LEU A 178 3.38 -26.92 16.34
N GLN A 179 4.25 -26.40 15.46
CA GLN A 179 4.13 -26.55 14.03
C GLN A 179 4.65 -27.92 13.58
N GLU A 180 3.74 -28.84 13.26
CA GLU A 180 4.05 -30.15 12.69
C GLU A 180 4.03 -30.10 11.14
N GLU A 181 3.20 -29.23 10.55
CA GLU A 181 2.99 -29.11 9.10
C GLU A 181 3.52 -27.78 8.51
N PRO A 182 3.88 -27.72 7.20
CA PRO A 182 4.41 -26.50 6.58
C PRO A 182 3.39 -25.35 6.49
N ALA A 183 2.09 -25.66 6.46
CA ALA A 183 1.00 -24.70 6.53
C ALA A 183 0.31 -24.79 7.90
N PHE A 184 0.37 -23.69 8.67
CA PHE A 184 0.02 -23.69 10.10
C PHE A 184 -0.73 -22.42 10.50
N VAL A 185 -1.87 -22.58 11.17
CA VAL A 185 -2.72 -21.49 11.66
C VAL A 185 -2.74 -21.49 13.18
N TYR A 186 -2.26 -20.38 13.77
CA TYR A 186 -2.28 -20.17 15.21
C TYR A 186 -3.31 -19.13 15.61
N VAL A 187 -4.13 -19.44 16.63
CA VAL A 187 -5.24 -18.59 17.06
C VAL A 187 -5.14 -18.17 18.52
N GLU A 188 -5.01 -16.86 18.77
CA GLU A 188 -4.87 -16.30 20.12
C GLU A 188 -5.52 -14.91 20.27
N HIS A 189 -5.89 -14.54 21.50
CA HIS A 189 -6.30 -13.19 21.87
C HIS A 189 -5.05 -12.33 22.16
N MET A 190 -4.57 -11.53 21.19
CA MET A 190 -3.39 -10.66 21.37
C MET A 190 -3.45 -9.41 20.48
N ASN A 191 -3.18 -8.19 20.94
CA ASN A 191 -3.28 -7.03 20.02
C ASN A 191 -2.27 -7.08 18.85
N TYR A 192 -1.01 -7.43 19.14
CA TYR A 192 0.08 -7.57 18.17
C TYR A 192 1.27 -8.27 18.83
N MET A 193 1.92 -9.20 18.14
CA MET A 193 3.18 -9.84 18.56
C MET A 193 4.24 -9.56 17.50
N ASN A 194 5.36 -8.95 17.85
CA ASN A 194 6.41 -8.63 16.89
C ASN A 194 7.48 -9.72 16.88
N ILE A 195 7.47 -10.62 15.89
CA ILE A 195 8.48 -11.68 15.79
C ILE A 195 9.70 -11.33 14.95
N ARG A 196 9.76 -10.11 14.38
CA ARG A 196 10.92 -9.62 13.62
C ARG A 196 12.23 -9.60 14.42
N PRO A 197 12.26 -9.21 15.71
CA PRO A 197 13.48 -9.16 16.50
C PRO A 197 14.11 -10.53 16.78
N PHE A 198 13.36 -11.62 16.59
CA PHE A 198 13.79 -12.97 16.96
C PHE A 198 14.37 -13.78 15.79
N HIS A 199 14.51 -13.18 14.60
CA HIS A 199 14.95 -13.86 13.38
C HIS A 199 14.11 -15.09 13.00
N LEU A 200 12.83 -15.10 13.40
CA LEU A 200 11.88 -16.16 13.09
C LEU A 200 11.09 -15.87 11.79
N PRO A 201 10.56 -16.91 11.11
CA PRO A 201 9.72 -16.75 9.93
C PRO A 201 8.51 -15.83 10.21
N GLN A 202 8.29 -14.84 9.35
CA GLN A 202 7.22 -13.83 9.55
C GLN A 202 5.84 -14.37 9.22
N PRO A 203 4.80 -14.14 10.04
CA PRO A 203 3.49 -14.70 9.80
C PRO A 203 2.56 -13.72 9.09
N ILE A 204 1.50 -14.24 8.48
CA ILE A 204 0.42 -13.43 7.94
C ILE A 204 -0.55 -13.12 9.07
N TYR A 205 -0.62 -11.85 9.50
CA TYR A 205 -1.63 -11.42 10.48
C TYR A 205 -2.97 -11.19 9.80
N ILE A 206 -4.00 -11.92 10.21
CA ILE A 206 -5.39 -11.66 9.85
C ILE A 206 -6.08 -11.06 11.06
N ASN A 207 -6.33 -9.74 11.03
CA ASN A 207 -7.18 -9.06 11.99
C ASN A 207 -8.59 -8.96 11.42
N MET A 208 -9.59 -9.50 12.12
CA MET A 208 -11.00 -9.15 11.83
C MET A 208 -11.22 -7.69 12.20
N MET A 209 -11.62 -6.87 11.23
CA MET A 209 -11.93 -5.46 11.46
C MET A 209 -13.25 -5.38 12.24
N SER A 210 -13.18 -5.07 13.54
CA SER A 210 -14.33 -4.56 14.27
C SER A 210 -14.78 -3.24 13.61
N SER A 211 -16.10 -3.03 13.58
CA SER A 211 -16.83 -1.88 12.99
C SER A 211 -15.94 -0.72 12.51
N LEU A 212 -15.75 -0.59 11.20
CA LEU A 212 -15.14 0.59 10.60
C LEU A 212 -16.03 1.82 10.85
N ASN A 213 -15.58 2.72 11.72
CA ASN A 213 -16.28 3.96 12.04
C ASN A 213 -15.43 5.18 11.65
N VAL A 214 -16.04 6.10 10.92
CA VAL A 214 -15.44 7.39 10.54
C VAL A 214 -14.92 8.14 11.77
N ARG A 215 -15.69 8.13 12.87
CA ARG A 215 -15.38 8.85 14.11
C ARG A 215 -14.09 8.39 14.78
N ASP A 216 -13.76 7.11 14.67
CA ASP A 216 -12.58 6.52 15.30
C ASP A 216 -11.31 6.75 14.47
N LEU A 217 -11.47 6.83 13.15
CA LEU A 217 -10.38 7.06 12.20
C LEU A 217 -10.15 8.55 11.88
N ASN A 218 -10.97 9.45 12.40
CA ASN A 218 -10.89 10.88 12.13
C ASN A 218 -10.24 11.64 13.28
N ASN A 219 -8.98 12.07 13.11
CA ASN A 219 -8.29 12.91 14.09
C ASN A 219 -8.67 14.40 14.04
N THR A 220 -9.44 14.88 13.05
CA THR A 220 -9.88 16.28 12.97
C THR A 220 -10.58 16.72 14.26
N ARG A 221 -11.35 15.83 14.89
CA ARG A 221 -12.03 16.07 16.18
C ARG A 221 -11.10 16.33 17.37
N LYS A 222 -9.80 16.04 17.23
CA LYS A 222 -8.77 16.25 18.26
C LYS A 222 -8.07 17.60 18.07
N ALA A 223 -8.32 18.31 16.96
CA ALA A 223 -7.79 19.64 16.76
C ALA A 223 -8.45 20.63 17.72
N GLN A 224 -7.70 21.67 18.10
CA GLN A 224 -8.14 22.72 19.03
C GLN A 224 -8.26 24.09 18.34
N MET A 225 -8.04 24.13 17.02
CA MET A 225 -8.17 25.29 16.14
C MET A 225 -8.70 24.84 14.78
N GLU A 226 -9.48 25.68 14.12
CA GLU A 226 -9.88 25.55 12.71
C GLU A 226 -8.74 26.02 11.80
N LEU A 227 -7.59 25.36 11.92
CA LEU A 227 -6.43 25.63 11.06
C LEU A 227 -5.87 24.33 10.52
N VAL A 228 -5.79 24.23 9.19
CA VAL A 228 -5.12 23.12 8.52
C VAL A 228 -3.65 23.44 8.37
N PHE A 229 -2.80 22.64 9.00
CA PHE A 229 -1.35 22.72 8.79
C PHE A 229 -0.90 21.61 7.84
N PHE A 230 -0.49 21.99 6.64
CA PHE A 230 0.04 21.09 5.63
C PHE A 230 1.57 21.18 5.59
N ASN A 231 2.23 20.39 6.44
CA ASN A 231 3.69 20.24 6.51
C ASN A 231 4.21 19.40 5.33
N ARG A 232 4.05 19.95 4.13
CA ARG A 232 4.10 19.22 2.87
C ARG A 232 5.44 18.54 2.58
N VAL A 233 5.36 17.28 2.13
CA VAL A 233 6.52 16.57 1.56
C VAL A 233 6.83 17.08 0.12
N PRO A 234 8.10 17.24 -0.27
CA PRO A 234 8.48 17.54 -1.64
C PRO A 234 8.11 16.44 -2.64
N LYS A 235 7.71 16.84 -3.85
CA LYS A 235 7.46 15.97 -5.02
C LYS A 235 6.30 14.97 -4.90
N VAL A 236 5.36 15.22 -4.00
CA VAL A 236 4.12 14.45 -3.80
C VAL A 236 2.89 15.06 -4.51
N GLY A 237 3.10 15.88 -5.54
CA GLY A 237 2.00 16.59 -6.24
C GLY A 237 1.51 17.83 -5.49
N SER A 238 2.32 18.37 -4.58
CA SER A 238 1.95 19.48 -3.71
C SER A 238 1.63 20.79 -4.44
N GLN A 239 2.10 21.03 -5.67
CA GLN A 239 1.67 22.20 -6.45
C GLN A 239 0.20 22.10 -6.87
N THR A 240 -0.24 20.94 -7.36
CA THR A 240 -1.68 20.68 -7.61
C THR A 240 -2.49 20.83 -6.34
N PHE A 241 -2.01 20.28 -5.22
CA PHE A 241 -2.74 20.33 -3.96
C PHE A 241 -2.84 21.76 -3.39
N MET A 242 -1.78 22.58 -3.54
CA MET A 242 -1.81 24.00 -3.21
C MET A 242 -2.82 24.77 -4.07
N GLU A 243 -2.87 24.52 -5.38
CA GLU A 243 -3.83 25.19 -6.26
C GLU A 243 -5.28 24.79 -5.92
N LEU A 244 -5.52 23.52 -5.55
CA LEU A 244 -6.81 23.10 -5.03
C LEU A 244 -7.18 23.85 -3.74
N LEU A 245 -6.26 23.93 -2.79
CA LEU A 245 -6.47 24.66 -1.53
C LEU A 245 -6.71 26.16 -1.77
N ARG A 246 -6.02 26.78 -2.72
CA ARG A 246 -6.25 28.18 -3.11
C ARG A 246 -7.67 28.38 -3.64
N ARG A 247 -8.14 27.53 -4.56
CA ARG A 247 -9.53 27.61 -5.07
C ARG A 247 -10.58 27.29 -4.01
N LEU A 248 -10.28 26.33 -3.13
CA LEU A 248 -11.14 26.00 -2.00
C LEU A 248 -11.21 27.15 -0.99
N SER A 249 -10.14 27.94 -0.83
CA SER A 249 -10.13 29.10 0.08
C SER A 249 -11.17 30.14 -0.33
N GLU A 250 -11.29 30.36 -1.65
CA GLU A 250 -12.32 31.22 -2.25
C GLU A 250 -13.72 30.63 -2.09
N ARG A 251 -13.88 29.31 -2.33
CA ARG A 251 -15.19 28.62 -2.25
C ARG A 251 -15.72 28.48 -0.82
N ASN A 252 -14.85 28.11 0.12
CA ASN A 252 -15.22 27.69 1.48
C ASN A 252 -14.93 28.78 2.52
N ASN A 253 -14.46 29.95 2.09
CA ASN A 253 -14.21 31.15 2.90
C ASN A 253 -13.24 30.90 4.08
N PHE A 254 -11.99 30.55 3.74
CA PHE A 254 -10.87 30.44 4.69
C PHE A 254 -9.64 31.15 4.14
N GLN A 255 -8.68 31.52 4.99
CA GLN A 255 -7.46 32.21 4.53
C GLN A 255 -6.39 31.20 4.07
N PHE A 256 -5.69 31.56 2.99
CA PHE A 256 -4.63 30.73 2.41
C PHE A 256 -3.26 31.35 2.69
N HIS A 257 -2.45 30.65 3.50
CA HIS A 257 -1.10 31.07 3.86
C HIS A 257 -0.07 30.03 3.39
N ARG A 258 1.07 30.52 2.91
CA ARG A 258 2.22 29.68 2.56
C ARG A 258 3.51 30.35 3.00
N ASP A 259 4.51 29.52 3.30
CA ASP A 259 5.84 30.00 3.61
C ASP A 259 6.48 30.75 2.43
N ALA A 260 7.37 31.69 2.75
CA ALA A 260 8.12 32.46 1.75
C ALA A 260 9.18 31.60 1.06
N VAL A 261 9.56 31.95 -0.16
CA VAL A 261 10.63 31.22 -0.89
C VAL A 261 11.97 31.50 -0.22
N GLN A 262 12.62 30.46 0.28
CA GLN A 262 13.93 30.55 0.94
C GLN A 262 15.08 30.10 0.02
N LYS A 263 16.30 30.62 0.29
CA LYS A 263 17.51 30.20 -0.43
C LYS A 263 17.83 28.73 -0.18
N VAL A 264 17.71 28.28 1.07
CA VAL A 264 17.82 26.87 1.46
C VAL A 264 16.59 26.56 2.29
N GLU A 265 15.89 25.49 1.92
CA GLU A 265 14.70 25.05 2.65
C GLU A 265 15.16 24.27 3.89
N THR A 266 14.93 24.83 5.07
CA THR A 266 15.25 24.17 6.33
C THR A 266 14.06 23.35 6.79
N ILE A 267 14.13 22.02 6.61
CA ILE A 267 13.02 21.11 6.91
C ILE A 267 12.98 20.63 8.36
N ARG A 268 14.14 20.55 9.03
CA ARG A 268 14.28 20.24 10.46
C ARG A 268 14.66 21.52 11.18
N LEU A 269 13.86 21.88 12.17
CA LEU A 269 14.01 23.12 12.92
C LEU A 269 14.60 22.83 14.30
N ALA A 270 15.43 23.73 14.81
CA ALA A 270 15.81 23.74 16.21
C ALA A 270 14.57 23.99 17.09
N GLU A 271 14.63 23.65 18.37
CA GLU A 271 13.44 23.67 19.24
C GLU A 271 12.83 25.07 19.41
N ASP A 272 13.66 26.09 19.51
CA ASP A 272 13.28 27.51 19.52
C ASP A 272 12.57 27.91 18.22
N GLN A 273 13.11 27.50 17.06
CA GLN A 273 12.51 27.75 15.76
C GLN A 273 11.19 26.98 15.55
N GLN A 274 11.07 25.79 16.15
CA GLN A 274 9.81 25.04 16.15
C GLN A 274 8.73 25.79 16.94
N GLN A 275 9.10 26.34 18.10
CA GLN A 275 8.20 27.13 18.93
C GLN A 275 7.78 28.41 18.21
N GLU A 276 8.73 29.20 17.69
CA GLU A 276 8.45 30.44 16.95
C GLU A 276 7.49 30.18 15.77
N MET A 277 7.74 29.14 14.98
CA MET A 277 6.85 28.76 13.89
C MET A 277 5.46 28.37 14.40
N ALA A 278 5.37 27.62 15.50
CA ALA A 278 4.10 27.17 16.05
C ALA A 278 3.29 28.35 16.61
N GLU A 279 3.94 29.32 17.25
CA GLU A 279 3.34 30.57 17.75
C GLU A 279 2.76 31.37 16.58
N VAL A 280 3.57 31.66 15.56
CA VAL A 280 3.15 32.38 14.34
C VAL A 280 1.95 31.69 13.66
N ILE A 281 1.96 30.37 13.55
CA ILE A 281 0.85 29.62 12.96
C ILE A 281 -0.40 29.71 13.85
N SER A 282 -0.24 29.67 15.18
CA SER A 282 -1.36 29.72 16.13
C SER A 282 -2.03 31.09 16.21
N GLU A 283 -1.35 32.15 15.78
CA GLU A 283 -1.90 33.51 15.72
C GLU A 283 -2.66 33.81 14.40
N LEU A 284 -2.64 32.89 13.44
CA LEU A 284 -3.35 33.09 12.17
C LEU A 284 -4.88 33.13 12.38
N PRO A 285 -5.61 33.96 11.61
CA PRO A 285 -7.07 34.01 11.70
C PRO A 285 -7.73 32.66 11.39
N GLU A 286 -8.72 32.24 12.16
CA GLU A 286 -9.48 31.02 11.86
C GLU A 286 -10.75 31.33 11.03
N PRO A 287 -11.08 30.52 10.01
CA PRO A 287 -10.37 29.35 9.53
C PRO A 287 -9.21 29.68 8.57
N SER A 288 -8.12 28.92 8.67
CA SER A 288 -6.93 29.11 7.84
C SER A 288 -6.29 27.80 7.35
N VAL A 289 -5.53 27.90 6.28
CA VAL A 289 -4.57 26.86 5.85
C VAL A 289 -3.17 27.47 5.87
N PHE A 290 -2.21 26.78 6.49
CA PHE A 290 -0.80 27.12 6.40
C PHE A 290 0.00 25.98 5.76
N ILE A 291 0.89 26.31 4.82
CA ILE A 291 1.64 25.34 4.02
C ILE A 291 3.14 25.64 4.11
N LYS A 292 3.94 24.67 4.57
CA LYS A 292 5.40 24.77 4.66
C LYS A 292 6.08 23.42 4.46
N HIS A 293 7.27 23.41 3.88
CA HIS A 293 8.13 22.21 3.86
C HIS A 293 8.85 22.06 5.20
N VAL A 294 8.27 21.31 6.12
CA VAL A 294 8.84 21.12 7.47
C VAL A 294 8.45 19.77 8.04
N CYS A 295 9.29 19.22 8.93
CA CYS A 295 8.97 18.01 9.67
C CYS A 295 7.82 18.27 10.67
N PHE A 296 7.15 17.20 11.07
CA PHE A 296 6.08 17.26 12.07
C PHE A 296 6.54 17.99 13.34
N THR A 297 5.77 19.00 13.75
CA THR A 297 6.00 19.77 14.98
C THR A 297 4.87 19.52 15.97
N ASN A 298 5.19 19.15 17.21
CA ASN A 298 4.17 18.93 18.23
C ASN A 298 3.81 20.24 18.94
N PHE A 299 2.71 20.90 18.52
CA PHE A 299 2.27 22.20 19.08
C PHE A 299 1.99 22.10 20.59
N THR A 300 1.46 20.97 21.06
CA THR A 300 1.15 20.79 22.48
C THR A 300 2.40 20.70 23.35
N LYS A 301 3.59 20.44 22.77
CA LYS A 301 4.88 20.52 23.49
C LYS A 301 5.15 21.95 23.98
N PHE A 302 4.64 22.95 23.24
CA PHE A 302 4.82 24.37 23.52
C PHE A 302 3.58 25.02 24.17
N ASN A 303 2.66 24.21 24.70
CA ASN A 303 1.37 24.66 25.23
C ASN A 303 0.49 25.42 24.21
N LEU A 304 0.68 25.15 22.93
CA LEU A 304 -0.10 25.75 21.85
C LEU A 304 -1.22 24.82 21.38
N PRO A 305 -2.34 25.38 20.85
CA PRO A 305 -3.45 24.57 20.38
C PRO A 305 -3.04 23.71 19.17
N ARG A 306 -3.56 22.48 19.12
CA ARG A 306 -3.25 21.54 18.04
C ARG A 306 -3.97 21.91 16.73
N PRO A 307 -3.28 22.11 15.59
CA PRO A 307 -3.90 22.28 14.28
C PRO A 307 -4.38 20.95 13.68
N ILE A 308 -5.16 21.03 12.61
CA ILE A 308 -5.54 19.89 11.78
C ILE A 308 -4.36 19.55 10.86
N TYR A 309 -3.59 18.52 11.23
CA TYR A 309 -2.49 18.04 10.42
C TYR A 309 -2.98 17.25 9.20
N LEU A 310 -2.48 17.62 8.02
CA LEU A 310 -2.71 16.92 6.77
C LEU A 310 -1.39 16.69 6.02
N ASN A 311 -1.34 15.62 5.23
CA ASN A 311 -0.22 15.42 4.31
C ASN A 311 -0.61 14.56 3.10
N VAL A 312 0.33 14.43 2.15
CA VAL A 312 0.22 13.52 1.00
C VAL A 312 1.56 12.81 0.81
N VAL A 313 1.53 11.50 0.59
CA VAL A 313 2.70 10.69 0.25
C VAL A 313 2.67 10.25 -1.21
N ARG A 314 3.81 9.77 -1.70
CA ARG A 314 4.01 9.23 -3.05
C ARG A 314 4.85 7.95 -2.95
N ASP A 315 4.79 7.09 -3.96
CA ASP A 315 5.79 6.02 -4.09
C ASP A 315 7.21 6.60 -3.93
N PRO A 316 8.00 6.08 -2.98
CA PRO A 316 9.25 6.72 -2.59
C PRO A 316 10.31 6.67 -3.70
N VAL A 317 10.27 5.65 -4.56
CA VAL A 317 11.20 5.52 -5.69
C VAL A 317 10.83 6.50 -6.80
N GLU A 318 9.55 6.58 -7.18
CA GLU A 318 9.07 7.58 -8.12
C GLU A 318 9.28 9.01 -7.62
N ARG A 319 9.25 9.22 -6.30
CA ARG A 319 9.50 10.50 -5.65
C ARG A 319 10.96 10.93 -5.78
N VAL A 320 11.93 10.06 -5.51
CA VAL A 320 13.36 10.41 -5.69
C VAL A 320 13.74 10.58 -7.15
N ILE A 321 13.16 9.80 -8.06
CA ILE A 321 13.32 10.00 -9.52
C ILE A 321 12.76 11.38 -9.92
N SER A 322 11.57 11.72 -9.42
CA SER A 322 10.93 13.02 -9.66
C SER A 322 11.79 14.18 -9.14
N TRP A 323 12.43 14.01 -7.98
CA TRP A 323 13.37 14.99 -7.44
C TRP A 323 14.62 15.13 -8.31
N PHE A 324 15.25 14.01 -8.68
CA PHE A 324 16.47 13.96 -9.48
C PHE A 324 16.37 14.79 -10.77
N TYR A 325 15.28 14.63 -11.52
CA TYR A 325 15.05 15.40 -12.74
C TYR A 325 14.50 16.81 -12.51
N TYR A 326 13.87 17.07 -11.37
CA TYR A 326 13.38 18.40 -11.03
C TYR A 326 14.52 19.37 -10.77
N VAL A 327 15.51 18.97 -9.96
CA VAL A 327 16.68 19.82 -9.67
C VAL A 327 17.61 20.02 -10.85
N ARG A 328 17.43 19.26 -11.94
CA ARG A 328 18.21 19.38 -13.18
C ARG A 328 17.48 20.17 -14.27
N ALA A 329 16.22 20.51 -14.04
CA ALA A 329 15.41 21.15 -15.05
C ALA A 329 15.86 22.61 -15.28
N PRO A 330 15.89 23.11 -16.54
CA PRO A 330 16.35 24.47 -16.82
C PRO A 330 15.58 25.56 -16.05
N TRP A 331 14.25 25.44 -15.95
CA TRP A 331 13.42 26.42 -15.24
C TRP A 331 13.76 26.51 -13.75
N TYR A 332 14.16 25.41 -13.11
CA TYR A 332 14.55 25.40 -11.69
C TYR A 332 15.71 26.37 -11.43
N PHE A 333 16.69 26.42 -12.35
CA PHE A 333 17.82 27.34 -12.23
C PHE A 333 17.48 28.76 -12.62
N VAL A 334 16.68 28.96 -13.67
CA VAL A 334 16.26 30.29 -14.12
C VAL A 334 15.50 30.99 -12.99
N GLU A 335 14.50 30.33 -12.41
CA GLU A 335 13.70 30.88 -11.31
C GLU A 335 14.56 31.18 -10.07
N ARG A 336 15.46 30.26 -9.69
CA ARG A 336 16.32 30.44 -8.53
C ARG A 336 17.40 31.50 -8.74
N LYS A 337 17.94 31.65 -9.95
CA LYS A 337 18.92 32.70 -10.28
C LYS A 337 18.26 34.07 -10.33
N ALA A 338 17.01 34.15 -10.77
CA ALA A 338 16.21 35.37 -10.70
C ALA A 338 15.93 35.78 -9.24
N ALA A 339 15.58 34.83 -8.38
CA ALA A 339 15.35 35.09 -6.94
C ALA A 339 16.65 35.31 -6.15
N PHE A 340 17.74 34.65 -6.53
CA PHE A 340 19.04 34.65 -5.83
C PHE A 340 20.19 34.77 -6.85
N PRO A 341 20.53 36.00 -7.29
CA PRO A 341 21.51 36.24 -8.36
C PRO A 341 22.92 35.66 -8.09
N ASP A 342 23.31 35.47 -6.83
CA ASP A 342 24.65 34.99 -6.47
C ASP A 342 24.81 33.46 -6.56
N LEU A 343 23.74 32.70 -6.82
CA LEU A 343 23.84 31.23 -6.88
C LEU A 343 24.69 30.76 -8.07
N PRO A 344 25.72 29.91 -7.87
CA PRO A 344 26.50 29.38 -8.98
C PRO A 344 25.64 28.45 -9.85
N LEU A 345 25.90 28.43 -11.16
CA LEU A 345 25.28 27.47 -12.07
C LEU A 345 26.00 26.11 -11.95
N PRO A 346 25.28 24.98 -11.93
CA PRO A 346 25.92 23.67 -11.89
C PRO A 346 26.70 23.35 -13.17
N HIS A 347 27.64 22.43 -13.06
CA HIS A 347 28.40 21.94 -14.19
C HIS A 347 27.48 21.23 -15.22
N PRO A 348 27.64 21.46 -16.54
CA PRO A 348 26.79 20.85 -17.57
C PRO A 348 26.71 19.32 -17.52
N ALA A 349 27.80 18.64 -17.14
CA ALA A 349 27.80 17.18 -17.01
C ALA A 349 26.84 16.68 -15.91
N TRP A 350 26.68 17.43 -14.81
CA TRP A 350 25.74 17.08 -13.75
C TRP A 350 24.29 17.25 -14.23
N LEU A 351 24.01 18.31 -15.01
CA LEU A 351 22.68 18.59 -15.58
C LEU A 351 22.22 17.53 -16.58
N LYS A 352 23.14 17.02 -17.41
CA LYS A 352 22.84 16.03 -18.45
C LYS A 352 22.78 14.59 -17.95
N LYS A 353 23.23 14.32 -16.72
CA LYS A 353 23.25 12.97 -16.15
C LYS A 353 21.82 12.45 -15.98
N ASP A 354 21.54 11.27 -16.51
CA ASP A 354 20.27 10.58 -16.30
C ASP A 354 20.31 9.69 -15.05
N PHE A 355 19.13 9.35 -14.55
CA PHE A 355 18.98 8.59 -13.31
C PHE A 355 19.47 7.14 -13.44
N GLU A 356 19.35 6.53 -14.62
CA GLU A 356 19.77 5.14 -14.81
C GLU A 356 21.28 5.02 -14.71
N THR A 357 22.00 5.84 -15.49
CA THR A 357 23.47 5.94 -15.44
C THR A 357 23.94 6.22 -14.01
N CYS A 358 23.25 7.12 -13.30
CA CYS A 358 23.58 7.46 -11.91
C CYS A 358 23.47 6.27 -10.94
N VAL A 359 22.40 5.48 -11.04
CA VAL A 359 22.21 4.28 -10.21
C VAL A 359 23.18 3.16 -10.60
N LEU A 360 23.36 2.90 -11.91
CA LEU A 360 24.19 1.81 -12.41
C LEU A 360 25.68 2.04 -12.14
N ASN A 361 26.14 3.29 -12.16
CA ASN A 361 27.51 3.65 -11.82
C ASN A 361 27.78 3.70 -10.30
N GLY A 362 26.73 3.62 -9.47
CA GLY A 362 26.87 3.76 -8.02
C GLY A 362 27.28 5.16 -7.58
N ASP A 363 26.79 6.20 -8.29
CA ASP A 363 27.07 7.58 -7.91
C ASP A 363 26.52 7.90 -6.52
N GLN A 364 27.22 8.74 -5.76
CA GLN A 364 26.87 9.05 -4.37
C GLN A 364 25.44 9.57 -4.20
N GLU A 365 24.95 10.40 -5.14
CA GLU A 365 23.60 10.99 -5.09
C GLU A 365 22.47 9.98 -5.37
N CYS A 366 22.79 8.84 -6.01
CA CYS A 366 21.85 7.76 -6.32
C CYS A 366 22.12 6.49 -5.49
N THR A 367 23.02 6.59 -4.51
CA THR A 367 23.36 5.51 -3.58
C THR A 367 22.67 5.73 -2.24
N TYR A 368 21.90 4.74 -1.83
CA TYR A 368 20.97 4.85 -0.71
C TYR A 368 21.31 3.84 0.40
N THR A 369 22.36 4.16 1.16
CA THR A 369 22.83 3.28 2.24
C THR A 369 21.99 3.46 3.50
N GLN A 370 21.45 2.36 4.02
CA GLN A 370 20.68 2.33 5.27
C GLN A 370 21.52 2.86 6.45
N GLY A 371 20.86 3.57 7.37
CA GLY A 371 21.47 4.10 8.58
C GLY A 371 22.22 5.42 8.40
N VAL A 372 22.53 5.83 7.17
CA VAL A 372 23.16 7.14 6.93
C VAL A 372 22.24 8.26 7.42
N THR A 373 22.79 9.10 8.28
CA THR A 373 22.11 10.25 8.91
C THR A 373 22.39 11.57 8.20
N VAL A 374 23.44 11.62 7.38
CA VAL A 374 23.84 12.85 6.67
C VAL A 374 22.68 13.32 5.79
N GLU A 375 22.29 14.57 6.03
CA GLU A 375 21.37 15.33 5.20
C GLU A 375 22.22 16.25 4.31
N GLY A 376 22.44 15.83 3.06
CA GLY A 376 22.97 16.77 2.07
C GLY A 376 21.94 17.87 1.79
N ILE A 377 22.39 19.05 1.33
CA ILE A 377 21.47 20.05 0.77
C ILE A 377 20.71 19.39 -0.38
N GLY A 378 19.39 19.26 -0.24
CA GLY A 378 18.56 18.56 -1.22
C GLY A 378 18.57 17.03 -1.10
N ASP A 379 18.81 16.47 0.10
CA ASP A 379 18.56 15.05 0.35
C ASP A 379 17.06 14.79 0.57
N HIS A 380 16.39 14.36 -0.51
CA HIS A 380 14.97 14.03 -0.49
C HIS A 380 14.70 12.53 -0.44
N ARG A 381 15.61 11.69 0.04
CA ARG A 381 15.34 10.24 0.10
C ARG A 381 14.33 9.84 1.19
N ARG A 382 14.22 10.60 2.28
CA ARG A 382 13.36 10.29 3.45
C ARG A 382 12.02 11.01 3.38
N GLN A 383 10.94 10.32 2.98
CA GLN A 383 9.60 10.90 3.10
C GLN A 383 9.07 10.71 4.52
N SER A 384 9.41 9.59 5.17
CA SER A 384 9.00 9.27 6.54
C SER A 384 9.50 10.31 7.56
N LEU A 385 10.64 10.95 7.29
CA LEU A 385 11.22 12.02 8.14
C LEU A 385 10.23 13.17 8.40
N PHE A 386 9.47 13.59 7.39
CA PHE A 386 8.47 14.66 7.52
C PHE A 386 7.35 14.33 8.52
N PHE A 387 7.13 13.04 8.79
CA PHE A 387 6.14 12.56 9.75
C PHE A 387 6.77 12.18 11.09
N CYS A 388 7.98 11.64 11.07
CA CYS A 388 8.72 11.25 12.28
C CYS A 388 8.98 12.46 13.18
N GLY A 389 9.36 13.61 12.59
CA GLY A 389 9.58 14.87 13.31
C GLY A 389 11.04 15.30 13.33
N HIS A 390 11.37 16.17 14.28
CA HIS A 390 12.65 16.87 14.35
C HIS A 390 13.74 16.11 15.13
N ASP A 391 13.40 15.00 15.80
CA ASP A 391 14.34 14.26 16.64
C ASP A 391 15.49 13.65 15.82
N TYR A 392 16.68 13.55 16.41
CA TYR A 392 17.86 13.01 15.72
C TYR A 392 17.63 11.54 15.31
N GLU A 393 16.87 10.79 16.09
CA GLU A 393 16.50 9.41 15.86
C GLU A 393 15.59 9.21 14.63
N CYS A 394 15.09 10.30 14.04
CA CYS A 394 14.39 10.29 12.75
C CYS A 394 15.33 10.39 11.54
N THR A 395 16.59 10.81 11.72
CA THR A 395 17.57 11.00 10.64
C THR A 395 18.09 9.71 9.99
N PRO A 396 18.29 8.58 10.70
CA PRO A 396 18.88 7.40 10.09
C PRO A 396 18.00 6.84 8.96
N PHE A 397 18.51 6.89 7.73
CA PHE A 397 17.76 6.49 6.53
C PHE A 397 17.33 5.03 6.61
N ASN A 398 16.08 4.77 6.23
CA ASN A 398 15.54 3.42 6.05
C ASN A 398 15.71 2.53 7.31
N THR A 399 15.53 3.09 8.50
CA THR A 399 15.60 2.35 9.77
C THR A 399 14.22 2.06 10.35
N VAL A 400 14.10 0.96 11.11
CA VAL A 400 12.84 0.57 11.77
C VAL A 400 12.41 1.61 12.82
N GLY A 401 13.36 2.18 13.56
CA GLY A 401 13.04 3.20 14.58
C GLY A 401 12.38 4.44 13.98
N ALA A 402 12.94 4.99 12.90
CA ALA A 402 12.36 6.14 12.22
C ALA A 402 10.99 5.80 11.58
N LEU A 403 10.86 4.60 11.00
CA LEU A 403 9.61 4.11 10.43
C LEU A 403 8.48 4.06 11.48
N GLU A 404 8.71 3.43 12.62
CA GLU A 404 7.66 3.25 13.64
C GLU A 404 7.26 4.58 14.29
N ARG A 405 8.21 5.49 14.52
CA ARG A 405 7.91 6.87 14.95
C ARG A 405 7.04 7.62 13.94
N ALA A 406 7.37 7.51 12.64
CA ALA A 406 6.57 8.13 11.58
C ALA A 406 5.14 7.56 11.53
N LYS A 407 4.97 6.22 11.59
CA LYS A 407 3.66 5.57 11.63
C LYS A 407 2.85 6.00 12.86
N PHE A 408 3.50 6.07 14.02
CA PHE A 408 2.88 6.52 15.27
C PHE A 408 2.37 7.95 15.15
N ALA A 409 3.17 8.87 14.61
CA ALA A 409 2.74 10.24 14.37
C ALA A 409 1.55 10.32 13.42
N VAL A 410 1.56 9.55 12.31
CA VAL A 410 0.43 9.48 11.36
C VAL A 410 -0.86 9.03 12.04
N GLU A 411 -0.83 7.96 12.85
CA GLU A 411 -2.03 7.49 13.56
C GLU A 411 -2.54 8.48 14.59
N GLN A 412 -1.64 9.14 15.34
CA GLN A 412 -2.05 9.95 16.49
C GLN A 412 -2.40 11.39 16.11
N GLN A 413 -1.74 11.95 15.10
CA GLN A 413 -1.70 13.39 14.86
C GLN A 413 -2.40 13.81 13.56
N TYR A 414 -2.31 13.00 12.51
CA TYR A 414 -2.79 13.39 11.18
C TYR A 414 -4.27 13.04 10.98
N ALA A 415 -5.06 14.00 10.49
CA ALA A 415 -6.44 13.75 10.09
C ALA A 415 -6.48 12.83 8.87
N VAL A 416 -5.83 13.25 7.77
CA VAL A 416 -5.72 12.48 6.53
C VAL A 416 -4.29 12.55 6.02
N VAL A 417 -3.75 11.40 5.64
CA VAL A 417 -2.52 11.29 4.84
C VAL A 417 -2.91 10.68 3.49
N GLY A 418 -2.98 11.54 2.49
CA GLY A 418 -3.33 11.16 1.12
C GLY A 418 -2.22 10.40 0.40
N VAL A 419 -2.58 9.79 -0.73
CA VAL A 419 -1.64 9.10 -1.64
C VAL A 419 -1.81 9.69 -3.02
N LEU A 420 -0.72 10.19 -3.61
CA LEU A 420 -0.75 10.84 -4.92
C LEU A 420 -1.28 9.91 -6.02
N GLU A 421 -0.87 8.64 -6.00
CA GLU A 421 -1.29 7.61 -6.95
C GLU A 421 -2.78 7.25 -6.84
N ASP A 422 -3.39 7.47 -5.66
CA ASP A 422 -4.80 7.21 -5.36
C ASP A 422 -5.55 8.54 -5.12
N LEU A 423 -5.34 9.54 -5.98
CA LEU A 423 -5.82 10.92 -5.75
C LEU A 423 -7.34 11.03 -5.61
N ASN A 424 -8.14 10.31 -6.40
CA ASN A 424 -9.60 10.34 -6.26
C ASN A 424 -10.06 9.87 -4.87
N THR A 425 -9.45 8.81 -4.36
CA THR A 425 -9.68 8.30 -2.99
C THR A 425 -9.24 9.34 -1.96
N THR A 426 -8.07 9.94 -2.16
CA THR A 426 -7.54 11.02 -1.31
C THR A 426 -8.51 12.19 -1.21
N LEU A 427 -8.98 12.71 -2.33
CA LEU A 427 -9.92 13.84 -2.37
C LEU A 427 -11.27 13.49 -1.73
N SER A 428 -11.78 12.28 -1.95
CA SER A 428 -13.02 11.81 -1.33
C SER A 428 -12.91 11.71 0.20
N VAL A 429 -11.79 11.19 0.72
CA VAL A 429 -11.55 11.11 2.17
C VAL A 429 -11.40 12.50 2.77
N LEU A 430 -10.63 13.40 2.14
CA LEU A 430 -10.46 14.78 2.61
C LEU A 430 -11.79 15.52 2.71
N GLU A 431 -12.62 15.45 1.67
CA GLU A 431 -13.96 16.06 1.64
C GLU A 431 -14.84 15.57 2.80
N LYS A 432 -14.74 14.29 3.17
CA LYS A 432 -15.55 13.71 4.24
C LYS A 432 -14.98 13.95 5.65
N TYR A 433 -13.66 13.92 5.80
CA TYR A 433 -12.98 13.97 7.10
C TYR A 433 -12.62 15.40 7.55
N VAL A 434 -12.49 16.33 6.60
CA VAL A 434 -12.15 17.74 6.84
C VAL A 434 -13.06 18.66 5.98
N PRO A 435 -14.40 18.54 6.12
CA PRO A 435 -15.35 19.17 5.19
C PRO A 435 -15.24 20.70 5.15
N ARG A 436 -14.98 21.36 6.29
CA ARG A 436 -14.84 22.83 6.37
C ARG A 436 -13.85 23.40 5.35
N PHE A 437 -12.81 22.64 5.01
CA PHE A 437 -11.76 23.05 4.08
C PHE A 437 -11.89 22.39 2.71
N PHE A 438 -12.41 21.17 2.62
CA PHE A 438 -12.37 20.35 1.40
C PHE A 438 -13.73 20.03 0.78
N GLU A 439 -14.83 20.57 1.30
CA GLU A 439 -16.14 20.47 0.64
C GLU A 439 -16.07 20.96 -0.80
N GLY A 440 -16.52 20.14 -1.75
CA GLY A 440 -16.53 20.45 -3.17
C GLY A 440 -15.20 20.25 -3.89
N VAL A 441 -14.17 19.70 -3.23
CA VAL A 441 -12.85 19.51 -3.84
C VAL A 441 -12.88 18.61 -5.07
N ARG A 442 -13.76 17.59 -5.08
CA ARG A 442 -13.91 16.69 -6.23
C ARG A 442 -14.47 17.41 -7.45
N ASP A 443 -15.39 18.36 -7.26
CA ASP A 443 -15.95 19.17 -8.34
C ASP A 443 -14.89 20.09 -8.94
N ILE A 444 -14.10 20.77 -8.09
CA ILE A 444 -13.00 21.64 -8.51
C ILE A 444 -11.96 20.82 -9.28
N TYR A 445 -11.60 19.64 -8.78
CA TYR A 445 -10.65 18.76 -9.45
C TYR A 445 -11.16 18.30 -10.81
N ALA A 446 -12.42 17.86 -10.91
CA ALA A 446 -13.02 17.41 -12.17
C ALA A 446 -13.05 18.52 -13.24
N THR A 447 -13.43 19.74 -12.85
CA THR A 447 -13.51 20.89 -13.76
C THR A 447 -12.15 21.49 -14.12
N SER A 448 -11.12 21.24 -13.31
CA SER A 448 -9.78 21.83 -13.48
C SER A 448 -8.70 20.81 -13.86
N ALA A 449 -9.07 19.54 -14.09
CA ALA A 449 -8.14 18.43 -14.23
C ALA A 449 -7.08 18.66 -15.33
N GLU A 450 -7.47 19.18 -16.49
CA GLU A 450 -6.56 19.44 -17.61
C GLU A 450 -5.50 20.52 -17.28
N TYR A 451 -5.89 21.54 -16.53
CA TYR A 451 -4.97 22.56 -16.06
C TYR A 451 -4.03 22.00 -14.98
N LEU A 452 -4.60 21.32 -13.99
CA LEU A 452 -3.86 20.76 -12.85
C LEU A 452 -2.87 19.66 -13.25
N THR A 453 -3.17 18.87 -14.27
CA THR A 453 -2.27 17.84 -14.81
C THR A 453 -1.06 18.44 -15.52
N LYS A 454 -1.18 19.65 -16.10
CA LYS A 454 -0.05 20.36 -16.72
C LYS A 454 0.94 20.90 -15.69
N ILE A 455 0.46 21.33 -14.51
CA ILE A 455 1.30 21.93 -13.45
C ILE A 455 2.46 21.01 -13.02
N ASN A 456 2.20 19.70 -12.88
CA ASN A 456 3.21 18.77 -12.37
C ASN A 456 4.00 18.05 -13.47
N LYS A 457 3.77 18.34 -14.75
CA LYS A 457 4.40 17.60 -15.85
C LYS A 457 5.83 18.09 -16.06
N ASN A 458 6.80 17.27 -15.65
CA ASN A 458 8.20 17.48 -15.99
C ASN A 458 8.51 16.79 -17.33
N ASN A 459 8.54 17.56 -18.43
CA ASN A 459 8.87 17.03 -19.76
C ASN A 459 10.35 16.57 -19.90
N PHE A 460 11.21 16.92 -18.93
CA PHE A 460 12.62 16.51 -18.87
C PHE A 460 12.84 15.21 -18.09
N LYS A 461 11.79 14.60 -17.55
CA LYS A 461 11.89 13.27 -16.90
C LYS A 461 11.72 12.18 -17.98
N PRO A 462 12.82 11.53 -18.44
CA PRO A 462 12.70 10.34 -19.28
C PRO A 462 12.10 9.17 -18.48
N PRO A 463 11.55 8.16 -19.18
CA PRO A 463 11.18 6.91 -18.53
C PRO A 463 12.43 6.25 -17.91
N VAL A 464 12.26 5.67 -16.73
CA VAL A 464 13.28 4.87 -16.04
C VAL A 464 12.79 3.42 -16.05
N SER A 465 13.67 2.49 -16.40
CA SER A 465 13.42 1.05 -16.46
C SER A 465 13.04 0.49 -15.10
N GLU A 466 12.19 -0.53 -15.09
CA GLU A 466 11.81 -1.22 -13.85
C GLU A 466 13.00 -1.92 -13.19
N HIS A 467 13.98 -2.38 -13.98
CA HIS A 467 15.21 -2.95 -13.44
C HIS A 467 15.96 -1.96 -12.52
N VAL A 468 16.17 -0.72 -12.99
CA VAL A 468 16.82 0.33 -12.20
C VAL A 468 15.97 0.69 -10.98
N LYS A 469 14.65 0.80 -11.14
CA LYS A 469 13.76 1.03 -9.99
C LYS A 469 13.85 -0.07 -8.96
N ASP A 470 13.96 -1.34 -9.36
CA ASP A 470 14.10 -2.46 -8.44
C ASP A 470 15.42 -2.43 -7.66
N ILE A 471 16.52 -1.94 -8.25
CA ILE A 471 17.77 -1.68 -7.52
C ILE A 471 17.51 -0.66 -6.40
N VAL A 472 16.82 0.44 -6.70
CA VAL A 472 16.48 1.47 -5.70
C VAL A 472 15.51 0.92 -4.65
N ARG A 473 14.47 0.16 -5.04
CA ARG A 473 13.47 -0.42 -4.13
C ARG A 473 14.09 -1.29 -3.05
N ARG A 474 15.14 -2.07 -3.37
CA ARG A 474 15.87 -2.89 -2.39
C ARG A 474 16.51 -2.08 -1.26
N ASN A 475 16.81 -0.81 -1.51
CA ASN A 475 17.40 0.11 -0.53
C ASN A 475 16.37 1.01 0.18
N PHE A 476 15.08 0.94 -0.20
CA PHE A 476 13.99 1.79 0.31
C PHE A 476 12.91 0.99 1.06
N THR A 477 13.25 -0.20 1.56
CA THR A 477 12.29 -1.15 2.16
C THR A 477 11.36 -0.51 3.20
N ASN A 478 11.89 0.26 4.14
CA ASN A 478 11.12 0.91 5.20
C ASN A 478 10.38 2.16 4.71
N GLU A 479 10.91 2.90 3.73
CA GLU A 479 10.16 4.00 3.07
C GLU A 479 8.95 3.48 2.28
N ILE A 480 9.10 2.32 1.63
CA ILE A 480 8.01 1.62 0.93
C ILE A 480 6.99 1.10 1.95
N GLU A 481 7.44 0.53 3.07
CA GLU A 481 6.54 0.09 4.14
C GLU A 481 5.73 1.28 4.70
N PHE A 482 6.37 2.43 4.94
CA PHE A 482 5.69 3.65 5.36
C PHE A 482 4.63 4.12 4.35
N TYR A 483 4.98 4.12 3.06
CA TYR A 483 4.05 4.45 1.97
C TYR A 483 2.83 3.51 1.95
N GLN A 484 3.05 2.19 2.03
CA GLN A 484 1.97 1.20 2.03
C GLN A 484 1.10 1.30 3.29
N PHE A 485 1.71 1.61 4.43
CA PHE A 485 0.98 1.89 5.67
C PHE A 485 0.03 3.10 5.51
N CYS A 486 0.52 4.23 4.99
CA CYS A 486 -0.31 5.41 4.74
C CYS A 486 -1.43 5.11 3.74
N ARG A 487 -1.10 4.37 2.67
CA ARG A 487 -2.07 3.93 1.67
C ARG A 487 -3.15 3.04 2.28
N GLN A 488 -2.77 2.03 3.07
CA GLN A 488 -3.72 1.17 3.77
C GLN A 488 -4.65 1.99 4.67
N ARG A 489 -4.10 2.94 5.44
CA ARG A 489 -4.89 3.84 6.29
C ARG A 489 -5.89 4.67 5.49
N LEU A 490 -5.47 5.25 4.36
CA LEU A 490 -6.35 6.01 3.46
C LEU A 490 -7.51 5.16 2.95
N HIS A 491 -7.25 3.94 2.48
CA HIS A 491 -8.30 3.03 2.01
C HIS A 491 -9.23 2.58 3.14
N LYS A 492 -8.73 2.40 4.37
CA LYS A 492 -9.58 2.15 5.56
C LYS A 492 -10.52 3.33 5.83
N GLN A 493 -10.01 4.57 5.77
CA GLN A 493 -10.83 5.79 5.93
C GLN A 493 -11.89 5.90 4.82
N TYR A 494 -11.50 5.61 3.58
CA TYR A 494 -12.43 5.60 2.45
C TYR A 494 -13.57 4.59 2.66
N LEU A 495 -13.24 3.35 3.03
CA LEU A 495 -14.25 2.33 3.31
C LEU A 495 -15.16 2.75 4.47
N ALA A 496 -14.62 3.26 5.57
CA ALA A 496 -15.42 3.74 6.70
C ALA A 496 -16.40 4.85 6.30
N ALA A 497 -16.01 5.73 5.38
CA ALA A 497 -16.85 6.82 4.87
C ALA A 497 -17.99 6.35 3.94
N HIS A 498 -17.85 5.17 3.31
CA HIS A 498 -18.77 4.71 2.25
C HIS A 498 -19.50 3.41 2.59
N LEU A 499 -19.19 2.77 3.71
CA LEU A 499 -19.96 1.63 4.20
C LEU A 499 -21.28 2.12 4.84
N PRO A 500 -22.41 1.41 4.65
CA PRO A 500 -23.65 1.71 5.37
C PRO A 500 -23.39 1.57 6.88
N GLN A 501 -23.57 2.65 7.63
CA GLN A 501 -23.49 2.55 9.08
C GLN A 501 -24.65 1.69 9.57
N ARG A 502 -24.36 0.58 10.25
CA ARG A 502 -25.39 -0.17 10.98
C ARG A 502 -25.93 0.76 12.07
N ILE A 503 -27.18 1.15 11.95
CA ILE A 503 -27.93 1.78 13.03
C ILE A 503 -28.02 0.71 14.12
N ILE A 504 -27.23 0.86 15.17
CA ILE A 504 -27.46 0.12 16.41
C ILE A 504 -28.63 0.87 17.07
N THR A 505 -29.85 0.38 16.86
CA THR A 505 -30.98 0.81 17.68
C THR A 505 -30.76 0.26 19.07
N ASP A 506 -30.55 1.14 20.04
CA ASP A 506 -30.69 0.82 21.46
C ASP A 506 -32.14 0.39 21.72
N SER A 507 -32.42 -0.90 21.58
CA SER A 507 -33.69 -1.49 21.98
C SER A 507 -33.45 -2.91 22.46
N ALA A 508 -32.92 -3.02 23.68
CA ALA A 508 -33.11 -4.19 24.52
C ALA A 508 -33.46 -3.69 25.92
N HIS A 509 -34.70 -3.19 26.07
CA HIS A 509 -35.35 -3.20 27.38
C HIS A 509 -35.40 -4.65 27.86
N LEU A 510 -34.69 -4.93 28.95
CA LEU A 510 -34.88 -6.16 29.72
C LEU A 510 -36.32 -6.20 30.25
N PRO A 511 -37.08 -7.29 30.06
CA PRO A 511 -38.25 -7.57 30.88
C PRO A 511 -37.76 -7.82 32.32
N GLY A 512 -38.30 -7.06 33.27
CA GLY A 512 -37.99 -7.18 34.68
C GLY A 512 -38.28 -8.59 35.21
N LEU A 513 -37.28 -9.18 35.85
CA LEU A 513 -37.50 -10.22 36.85
C LEU A 513 -37.97 -9.51 38.12
N ILE A 514 -39.29 -9.51 38.34
CA ILE A 514 -39.85 -9.31 39.67
C ILE A 514 -39.63 -10.60 40.44
N GLY A 515 -38.83 -10.55 41.50
CA GLY A 515 -38.81 -11.55 42.55
C GLY A 515 -39.78 -11.16 43.65
N ASN A 516 -40.76 -12.04 43.93
CA ASN A 516 -41.20 -12.50 45.25
C ASN A 516 -42.33 -13.51 45.07
#